data_AF-A0A820VYJ6-F1
#
_entry.id   AF-A0A820VYJ6-F1
#
_cell.length_a   1.000
_cell.length_b   1.000
_cell.length_c   1.000
_cell.angle_alpha   90.00
_cell.angle_beta   90.00
_cell.angle_gamma   90.00
#
_symmetry.space_group_name_H-M   'P 1'
#
loop_
_entity.id
_entity.type
_entity.pdbx_description
1 polymer ?
#
loop_
_entity_poly.entity_id
_entity_poly.type
_entity_poly.pdbx_seq_one_letter_code
_entity_poly.pdbx_strand_id
1 'polypeptide(L)'
;MGDGFRIHRFIDAGEEPSKLLIPIEGYEKKDLVSLKEAIEPIKNLLHNTDRMVDIALQNSNEPPDGITTDESAAIHIYTIQWPDTHDSLYKLLNRTLRDERRNELKPWFSYLKLILTALYKLPPIKKTLWRAVRAHAQKAGMWRTSF
;
A
#
# COMPACT_ATOMS: atom_id res chain seq x y z
N MET A 1 10.17 25.14 -27.29
CA MET A 1 10.36 23.68 -27.11
C MET A 1 10.33 23.43 -25.61
N GLY A 2 9.26 22.80 -25.12
CA GLY A 2 9.00 22.67 -23.68
C GLY A 2 9.86 21.58 -23.07
N ASP A 3 10.68 21.95 -22.09
CA ASP A 3 11.37 21.01 -21.21
C ASP A 3 10.33 20.16 -20.47
N GLY A 4 10.30 18.87 -20.79
CA GLY A 4 9.50 17.90 -20.07
C GLY A 4 10.02 17.80 -18.65
N PHE A 5 9.29 18.35 -17.69
CA PHE A 5 9.49 18.12 -16.28
C PHE A 5 9.48 16.60 -16.02
N ARG A 6 10.66 16.00 -15.90
CA ARG A 6 10.82 14.66 -15.32
C ARG A 6 10.45 14.78 -13.86
N ILE A 7 9.22 14.40 -13.52
CA ILE A 7 8.82 14.17 -12.13
C ILE A 7 9.60 12.94 -11.66
N HIS A 8 10.82 13.16 -11.16
CA HIS A 8 11.52 12.20 -10.32
C HIS A 8 10.71 12.07 -9.04
N ARG A 9 9.85 11.05 -8.99
CA ARG A 9 9.21 10.65 -7.74
C ARG A 9 10.32 10.35 -6.72
N PHE A 10 10.29 11.03 -5.57
CA PHE A 10 11.20 10.90 -4.42
C PHE A 10 11.09 9.49 -3.75
N ILE A 11 11.25 8.41 -4.50
CA ILE A 11 11.01 7.03 -4.02
C ILE A 11 12.26 6.16 -4.21
N ASP A 12 13.43 6.77 -4.35
CA ASP A 12 14.68 6.02 -4.51
C ASP A 12 15.11 5.39 -3.18
N ALA A 13 14.49 4.25 -2.87
CA ALA A 13 14.81 3.45 -1.72
C ALA A 13 14.36 1.99 -1.98
N GLY A 14 15.28 1.20 -2.53
CA GLY A 14 15.27 -0.26 -2.52
C GLY A 14 14.30 -0.93 -3.51
N GLU A 15 14.87 -1.54 -4.55
CA GLU A 15 14.21 -2.49 -5.49
C GLU A 15 12.80 -2.08 -5.99
N GLU A 16 12.53 -0.81 -6.23
CA GLU A 16 11.36 -0.41 -7.00
C GLU A 16 11.70 -0.40 -8.50
N PRO A 17 10.84 -0.95 -9.37
CA PRO A 17 11.10 -0.93 -10.81
C PRO A 17 11.28 0.51 -11.26
N SER A 18 12.44 0.80 -11.86
CA SER A 18 12.83 2.11 -12.41
C SER A 18 11.94 2.60 -13.57
N LYS A 19 10.89 1.85 -13.90
CA LYS A 19 9.93 2.14 -14.95
C LYS A 19 8.70 2.85 -14.39
N LEU A 20 8.30 3.91 -15.09
CA LEU A 20 7.05 4.59 -14.83
C LEU A 20 5.89 3.67 -15.19
N LEU A 21 5.19 3.17 -14.18
CA LEU A 21 3.95 2.44 -14.39
C LEU A 21 2.79 3.43 -14.62
N ILE A 22 1.89 3.07 -15.53
CA ILE A 22 0.66 3.84 -15.78
C ILE A 22 -0.17 3.99 -14.49
N PRO A 23 -0.93 5.10 -14.35
CA PRO A 23 -1.90 5.26 -13.27
C PRO A 23 -2.84 4.07 -13.16
N ILE A 24 -3.23 3.75 -11.92
CA ILE A 24 -4.21 2.69 -11.66
C ILE A 24 -5.59 3.32 -11.81
N GLU A 25 -6.40 2.74 -12.71
CA GLU A 25 -7.76 3.17 -13.02
C GLU A 25 -8.75 2.02 -12.78
N GLY A 26 -10.01 2.37 -12.51
CA GLY A 26 -11.13 1.44 -12.37
C GLY A 26 -11.50 1.07 -10.93
N TYR A 27 -10.62 1.30 -9.95
CA TYR A 27 -10.96 1.07 -8.54
C TYR A 27 -11.93 2.14 -8.02
N GLU A 28 -11.85 3.36 -8.56
CA GLU A 28 -12.69 4.49 -8.19
C GLU A 28 -14.19 4.25 -8.49
N LYS A 29 -14.46 3.42 -9.50
CA LYS A 29 -15.79 3.02 -9.96
C LYS A 29 -16.41 1.90 -9.12
N LYS A 30 -15.65 1.31 -8.18
CA LYS A 30 -16.20 0.34 -7.23
C LYS A 30 -17.06 1.05 -6.20
N ASP A 31 -18.14 0.38 -5.81
CA ASP A 31 -18.95 0.81 -4.67
C ASP A 31 -18.13 0.71 -3.38
N LEU A 32 -18.44 1.60 -2.43
CA LEU A 32 -17.90 1.49 -1.09
C LEU A 32 -18.66 0.39 -0.35
N VAL A 33 -17.94 -0.64 0.08
CA VAL A 33 -18.50 -1.87 0.69
C VAL A 33 -17.82 -2.15 2.04
N SER A 34 -18.35 -3.10 2.81
CA SER A 34 -17.75 -3.51 4.07
C SER A 34 -16.36 -4.14 3.88
N LEU A 35 -15.56 -4.23 4.96
CA LEU A 35 -14.23 -4.84 4.89
C LEU A 35 -14.31 -6.31 4.46
N LYS A 36 -15.31 -7.05 4.94
CA LYS A 36 -15.53 -8.46 4.58
C LYS A 36 -15.77 -8.59 3.08
N GLU A 37 -16.72 -7.83 2.53
CA GLU A 37 -17.02 -7.84 1.09
C GLU A 37 -15.84 -7.36 0.23
N ALA A 38 -15.07 -6.37 0.71
CA ALA A 38 -13.92 -5.86 0.01
C ALA A 38 -12.79 -6.89 -0.14
N ILE A 39 -12.68 -7.83 0.79
CA ILE A 39 -11.63 -8.84 0.86
C ILE A 39 -12.04 -10.15 0.16
N GLU A 40 -13.33 -10.45 0.00
CA GLU A 40 -13.80 -11.68 -0.66
C GLU A 40 -13.07 -11.99 -1.99
N PRO A 41 -12.84 -11.03 -2.92
CA PRO A 41 -12.14 -11.32 -4.17
C PRO A 41 -10.67 -11.75 -4.02
N ILE A 42 -10.03 -11.40 -2.90
CA ILE A 42 -8.61 -11.65 -2.61
C ILE A 42 -8.41 -12.65 -1.47
N LYS A 43 -9.49 -13.16 -0.88
CA LYS A 43 -9.47 -13.98 0.32
C LYS A 43 -8.62 -15.24 0.18
N ASN A 44 -8.65 -15.86 -1.00
CA ASN A 44 -7.90 -17.08 -1.31
C ASN A 44 -6.41 -16.84 -1.56
N LEU A 45 -5.99 -15.58 -1.74
CA LEU A 45 -4.57 -15.22 -1.92
C LEU A 45 -3.84 -15.07 -0.58
N LEU A 46 -4.60 -15.06 0.51
CA LEU A 46 -4.19 -14.62 1.82
C LEU A 46 -4.37 -15.76 2.83
N HIS A 47 -3.40 -15.94 3.71
CA HIS A 47 -3.44 -16.92 4.81
C HIS A 47 -4.30 -16.45 5.99
N ASN A 48 -5.17 -17.30 6.54
CA ASN A 48 -6.00 -16.99 7.71
C ASN A 48 -6.77 -15.66 7.62
N THR A 49 -7.21 -15.29 6.42
CA THR A 49 -7.82 -14.00 6.11
C THR A 49 -8.97 -13.65 7.04
N ASP A 50 -9.90 -14.59 7.27
CA ASP A 50 -11.08 -14.34 8.12
C ASP A 50 -10.70 -13.93 9.54
N ARG A 51 -9.75 -14.64 10.14
CA ARG A 51 -9.24 -14.32 11.48
C ARG A 51 -8.59 -12.93 11.51
N MET A 52 -7.80 -12.59 10.50
CA MET A 52 -7.13 -11.29 10.43
C MET A 52 -8.14 -10.14 10.23
N VAL A 53 -9.21 -10.38 9.47
CA VAL A 53 -10.32 -9.44 9.30
C VAL A 53 -11.07 -9.24 10.60
N ASP A 54 -11.40 -10.31 11.32
CA ASP A 54 -12.09 -10.20 12.60
C ASP A 54 -11.24 -9.46 13.65
N ILE A 55 -9.93 -9.72 13.71
CA ILE A 55 -9.00 -8.98 14.58
C ILE A 55 -8.99 -7.49 14.20
N ALA A 56 -8.92 -7.17 12.91
CA ALA A 56 -8.90 -5.80 12.44
C ALA A 56 -10.20 -5.05 12.78
N LEU A 57 -11.35 -5.69 12.64
CA LEU A 57 -12.65 -5.13 13.02
C LEU A 57 -12.74 -4.89 14.53
N GLN A 58 -12.34 -5.87 15.35
CA GLN A 58 -12.35 -5.76 16.81
C GLN A 58 -11.47 -4.60 17.32
N ASN A 59 -10.31 -4.39 16.69
CA ASN A 59 -9.39 -3.31 17.05
C ASN A 59 -9.77 -1.94 16.45
N SER A 60 -10.86 -1.89 15.69
CA SER A 60 -11.33 -0.68 14.99
C SER A 60 -12.73 -0.25 15.46
N ASN A 61 -13.16 -0.77 16.61
CA ASN A 61 -14.37 -0.32 17.28
C ASN A 61 -14.22 1.15 17.68
N GLU A 62 -15.30 1.92 17.53
CA GLU A 62 -15.37 3.34 17.90
C GLU A 62 -14.25 4.21 17.30
N PRO A 63 -14.13 4.25 15.96
CA PRO A 63 -13.15 5.11 15.30
C PRO A 63 -13.46 6.61 15.54
N PRO A 64 -12.46 7.50 15.37
CA PRO A 64 -12.67 8.94 15.42
C PRO A 64 -13.74 9.42 14.44
N ASP A 65 -14.37 10.56 14.76
CA ASP A 65 -15.45 11.15 13.96
C ASP A 65 -15.12 11.22 12.46
N GLY A 66 -16.06 10.76 11.62
CA GLY A 66 -15.98 10.81 10.17
C GLY A 66 -15.44 9.54 9.49
N ILE A 67 -14.88 8.59 10.25
CA ILE A 67 -14.41 7.29 9.75
C ILE A 67 -15.35 6.19 10.24
N THR A 68 -15.70 5.27 9.35
CA THR A 68 -16.50 4.08 9.71
C THR A 68 -15.62 2.97 10.29
N THR A 69 -16.22 2.02 11.02
CA THR A 69 -15.49 0.86 11.55
C THR A 69 -14.80 0.07 10.43
N ASP A 70 -15.45 -0.12 9.28
CA ASP A 70 -14.85 -0.82 8.13
C ASP A 70 -13.66 -0.06 7.53
N GLU A 71 -13.73 1.26 7.43
CA GLU A 71 -12.64 2.11 6.95
C GLU A 71 -11.44 2.08 7.90
N SER A 72 -11.69 2.19 9.21
CA SER A 72 -10.66 2.06 10.23
C SER A 72 -10.03 0.67 10.22
N ALA A 73 -10.85 -0.38 10.10
CA ALA A 73 -10.39 -1.76 10.01
C ALA A 73 -9.59 -2.03 8.73
N ALA A 74 -9.92 -1.39 7.61
CA ALA A 74 -9.15 -1.47 6.37
C ALA A 74 -7.73 -0.91 6.54
N ILE A 75 -7.57 0.18 7.30
CA ILE A 75 -6.25 0.72 7.68
C ILE A 75 -5.57 -0.23 8.67
N HIS A 76 -6.29 -0.76 9.64
CA HIS A 76 -5.75 -1.67 10.66
C HIS A 76 -5.16 -2.93 10.02
N ILE A 77 -5.91 -3.63 9.15
CA ILE A 77 -5.44 -4.86 8.48
C ILE A 77 -4.26 -4.60 7.53
N TYR A 78 -4.12 -3.37 7.01
CA TYR A 78 -2.95 -2.96 6.23
C TYR A 78 -1.70 -2.79 7.10
N THR A 79 -1.84 -2.52 8.39
CA THR A 79 -0.69 -2.26 9.30
C THR A 79 -0.34 -3.43 10.19
N ILE A 80 -1.25 -4.38 10.39
CA ILE A 80 -0.99 -5.54 11.25
C ILE A 80 0.05 -6.47 10.62
N GLN A 81 1.01 -6.88 11.44
CA GLN A 81 2.01 -7.87 11.06
C GLN A 81 1.37 -9.28 11.11
N TRP A 82 1.61 -10.05 10.06
CA TRP A 82 1.22 -11.46 10.02
C TRP A 82 2.38 -12.33 10.52
N PRO A 83 2.13 -13.58 10.96
CA PRO A 83 3.20 -14.50 11.30
C PRO A 83 4.25 -14.58 10.19
N ASP A 84 5.54 -14.59 10.55
CA ASP A 84 6.66 -14.43 9.60
C ASP A 84 6.71 -15.48 8.49
N THR A 85 5.99 -16.59 8.65
CA THR A 85 5.86 -17.66 7.67
C THR A 85 4.92 -17.34 6.50
N HIS A 86 4.15 -16.25 6.57
CA HIS A 86 3.16 -15.91 5.55
C HIS A 86 3.25 -14.43 5.13
N ASP A 87 2.97 -14.19 3.85
CA ASP A 87 2.83 -12.83 3.33
C ASP A 87 1.59 -12.17 3.95
N SER A 88 1.79 -11.00 4.57
CA SER A 88 0.70 -10.17 5.05
C SER A 88 -0.06 -9.51 3.91
N LEU A 89 -1.28 -9.04 4.19
CA LEU A 89 -2.07 -8.25 3.25
C LEU A 89 -1.24 -7.09 2.68
N TYR A 90 -0.52 -6.36 3.53
CA TYR A 90 0.30 -5.23 3.07
C TYR A 90 1.44 -5.68 2.16
N LYS A 91 2.13 -6.79 2.45
CA LYS A 91 3.24 -7.29 1.63
C LYS A 91 2.74 -7.66 0.24
N LEU A 92 1.64 -8.42 0.20
CA LEU A 92 1.07 -8.88 -1.05
C LEU A 92 0.53 -7.72 -1.89
N LEU A 93 -0.27 -6.82 -1.30
CA LEU A 93 -0.79 -5.65 -2.00
C LEU A 93 0.33 -4.77 -2.54
N ASN A 94 1.34 -4.46 -1.72
CA ASN A 94 2.47 -3.63 -2.12
C ASN A 94 3.29 -4.26 -3.26
N ARG A 95 3.42 -5.59 -3.28
CA ARG A 95 4.02 -6.32 -4.40
C ARG A 95 3.17 -6.19 -5.66
N THR A 96 1.86 -6.45 -5.57
CA THR A 96 0.94 -6.36 -6.72
C THR A 96 0.85 -4.94 -7.29
N LEU A 97 0.92 -3.90 -6.46
CA LEU A 97 0.95 -2.51 -6.91
C LEU A 97 2.20 -2.17 -7.75
N ARG A 98 3.33 -2.81 -7.42
CA ARG A 98 4.62 -2.65 -8.11
C ARG A 98 4.77 -3.55 -9.34
N ASP A 99 3.91 -4.56 -9.51
CA ASP A 99 3.97 -5.48 -10.64
C ASP A 99 3.50 -4.80 -11.94
N GLU A 100 4.21 -5.06 -13.05
CA GLU A 100 3.83 -4.58 -14.38
C GLU A 100 2.49 -5.20 -14.85
N ARG A 101 2.12 -6.37 -14.33
CA ARG A 101 0.88 -7.10 -14.65
C ARG A 101 -0.32 -6.49 -13.93
N ARG A 102 -0.79 -5.36 -14.43
CA ARG A 102 -1.94 -4.60 -13.89
C ARG A 102 -3.24 -5.40 -13.74
N ASN A 103 -3.41 -6.47 -14.51
CA ASN A 103 -4.57 -7.36 -14.37
C ASN A 103 -4.63 -8.07 -13.01
N GLU A 104 -3.48 -8.32 -12.38
CA GLU A 104 -3.40 -8.94 -11.05
C GLU A 104 -3.91 -8.03 -9.94
N LEU A 105 -4.02 -6.72 -10.22
CA LEU A 105 -4.55 -5.75 -9.28
C LEU A 105 -6.09 -5.70 -9.27
N LYS A 106 -6.76 -6.18 -10.33
CA LYS A 106 -8.23 -6.09 -10.44
C LYS A 106 -8.99 -6.69 -9.25
N PRO A 107 -8.60 -7.85 -8.68
CA PRO A 107 -9.24 -8.39 -7.47
C PRO A 107 -9.15 -7.45 -6.26
N TRP A 108 -8.11 -6.61 -6.20
CA TRP A 108 -7.86 -5.69 -5.09
C TRP A 108 -8.71 -4.41 -5.15
N PHE A 109 -9.46 -4.17 -6.23
CA PHE A 109 -10.11 -2.87 -6.45
C PHE A 109 -11.13 -2.52 -5.37
N SER A 110 -11.90 -3.49 -4.87
CA SER A 110 -12.85 -3.24 -3.78
C SER A 110 -12.12 -2.84 -2.48
N TYR A 111 -11.02 -3.53 -2.16
CA TYR A 111 -10.18 -3.17 -1.02
C TYR A 111 -9.49 -1.81 -1.20
N LEU A 112 -8.95 -1.52 -2.39
CA LEU A 112 -8.34 -0.23 -2.73
C LEU A 112 -9.34 0.92 -2.58
N LYS A 113 -10.58 0.73 -3.05
CA LYS A 113 -11.65 1.71 -2.87
C LYS A 113 -11.88 2.01 -1.39
N LEU A 114 -11.97 0.98 -0.55
CA LEU A 114 -12.22 1.12 0.89
C LEU A 114 -11.05 1.83 1.60
N ILE A 115 -9.81 1.32 1.47
CA ILE A 115 -8.66 1.89 2.18
C ILE A 115 -8.32 3.31 1.71
N LEU A 116 -8.42 3.61 0.40
CA LEU A 116 -8.12 4.96 -0.09
C LEU A 116 -9.20 5.97 0.34
N THR A 117 -10.47 5.54 0.43
CA THR A 117 -11.54 6.37 0.99
C THR A 117 -11.29 6.65 2.48
N ALA A 118 -10.87 5.64 3.24
CA ALA A 118 -10.49 5.79 4.65
C ALA A 118 -9.33 6.78 4.82
N LEU A 119 -8.26 6.63 4.03
CA LEU A 119 -7.08 7.50 4.09
C LEU A 119 -7.41 8.95 3.69
N TYR A 120 -8.33 9.16 2.74
CA TYR A 120 -8.75 10.49 2.31
C TYR A 120 -9.49 11.27 3.42
N LYS A 121 -10.15 10.56 4.34
CA LYS A 121 -10.86 11.16 5.49
C LYS A 121 -9.94 11.57 6.63
N LEU A 122 -8.69 11.09 6.66
CA LEU A 122 -7.76 11.43 7.72
C LEU A 122 -7.30 12.89 7.64
N PRO A 123 -7.16 13.59 8.78
CA PRO A 123 -6.68 14.96 8.79
C PRO A 123 -5.23 15.03 8.27
N PRO A 124 -4.91 15.98 7.36
CA PRO A 124 -3.55 16.13 6.86
C PRO A 124 -2.63 16.66 7.96
N ILE A 125 -1.43 16.07 8.08
CA ILE A 125 -0.41 16.48 9.06
C ILE A 125 0.82 16.99 8.31
N LYS A 126 1.28 18.21 8.64
CA LYS A 126 2.53 18.77 8.13
C LYS A 126 3.66 18.50 9.13
N LYS A 127 4.44 17.44 8.92
CA LYS A 127 5.57 17.05 9.77
C LYS A 127 6.66 16.36 8.96
N THR A 128 7.91 16.52 9.37
CA THR A 128 9.03 15.75 8.81
C THR A 128 8.91 14.28 9.23
N LEU A 129 8.90 13.38 8.24
CA LEU A 129 8.87 11.93 8.44
C LEU A 129 10.19 11.31 7.96
N TRP A 130 10.55 10.18 8.55
CA TRP A 130 11.75 9.42 8.21
C TRP A 130 11.36 7.99 7.82
N ARG A 131 11.94 7.48 6.73
CA ARG A 131 11.77 6.09 6.29
C ARG A 131 13.15 5.45 6.17
N ALA A 132 13.47 4.52 7.07
CA ALA A 132 14.68 3.71 6.94
C ALA A 132 14.51 2.70 5.82
N VAL A 133 15.48 2.62 4.91
CA VAL A 133 15.49 1.63 3.84
C VAL A 133 16.84 0.96 3.77
N ARG A 134 16.82 -0.37 3.64
CA ARG A 134 18.03 -1.17 3.47
C ARG A 134 18.48 -1.06 2.02
N ALA A 135 19.48 -0.23 1.74
CA ALA A 135 20.17 -0.25 0.45
C ALA A 135 21.28 -1.31 0.48
N HIS A 136 21.37 -2.15 -0.54
CA HIS A 136 22.58 -2.92 -0.77
C HIS A 136 23.72 -1.94 -1.06
N ALA A 137 24.77 -1.95 -0.25
CA ALA A 137 25.97 -1.16 -0.49
C ALA A 137 26.67 -1.68 -1.76
N GLN A 138 26.41 -1.07 -2.92
CA GLN A 138 27.36 -1.18 -4.03
C GLN A 138 28.59 -0.39 -3.62
N LYS A 139 29.75 -1.06 -3.56
CA LYS A 139 31.07 -0.43 -3.36
C LYS A 139 31.15 0.79 -4.29
N ALA A 140 31.13 1.98 -3.70
CA ALA A 140 31.51 3.18 -4.41
C ALA A 140 32.97 2.99 -4.86
N GLY A 141 33.17 2.99 -6.17
CA GLY A 141 34.47 2.93 -6.81
C GLY A 141 35.39 3.99 -6.21
N MET A 142 36.55 3.49 -5.80
CA MET A 142 37.74 4.23 -5.43
C MET A 142 38.04 5.32 -6.48
N TRP A 143 37.72 6.57 -6.15
CA TRP A 143 38.31 7.75 -6.80
C TRP A 143 38.82 8.67 -5.71
N ARG A 144 40.11 8.52 -5.37
CA ARG A 144 40.90 9.63 -4.84
C ARG A 144 41.84 10.05 -5.96
N THR A 145 41.45 11.10 -6.67
CA THR A 145 42.36 11.89 -7.50
C THR A 145 43.34 12.63 -6.59
N SER A 146 44.60 12.59 -6.98
CA SER A 146 45.71 13.39 -6.44
C SER A 146 45.34 14.86 -6.34
N PHE A 147 45.71 15.51 -5.24
CA PHE A 147 46.60 16.67 -5.18
C PHE A 147 47.29 16.69 -3.82
#